data_AF-A0A1H0QN38-F1
#
_entry.id   AF-A0A1H0QN38-F1
#
_cell.length_a   1.000
_cell.length_b   1.000
_cell.length_c   1.000
_cell.angle_alpha   90.00
_cell.angle_beta   90.00
_cell.angle_gamma   90.00
#
_symmetry.space_group_name_H-M   'P 1'
#
loop_
_entity.id
_entity.type
_entity.pdbx_description
1 polymer ?
#
loop_
_entity_poly.entity_id
_entity_poly.type
_entity_poly.pdbx_seq_one_letter_code
_entity_poly.pdbx_strand_id
1 'polypeptide(L)'
;MQHHTIPKYNIMIGHEGLEKLQSNIWNEEPVPSKLEVGNDSYDIGITYRGNHIRKFRKKSYRMEFGEYNDYFEAREVHLNAEYCDPSLIRNKLALDFFQILGILSPKSKHVFIEINGNPMGIYLQLESVDDLFLCKRQLEEGAIYYADDYHANFSLLTP
;
A
#
# COMPACT_ATOMS: atom_id res chain seq x y z
N MET A 1 -20.80 -14.35 -16.52
CA MET A 1 -19.52 -14.32 -15.78
C MET A 1 -19.04 -12.89 -15.77
N GLN A 2 -18.92 -12.25 -14.61
CA GLN A 2 -18.31 -10.90 -14.54
C GLN A 2 -16.80 -11.06 -14.73
N HIS A 3 -16.26 -10.55 -15.84
CA HIS A 3 -14.81 -10.50 -16.05
C HIS A 3 -14.21 -9.56 -15.00
N HIS A 4 -13.51 -10.13 -14.01
CA HIS A 4 -12.76 -9.37 -13.02
C HIS A 4 -11.45 -8.91 -13.68
N THR A 5 -11.47 -7.75 -14.30
CA THR A 5 -10.27 -7.14 -14.87
C THR A 5 -9.42 -6.58 -13.72
N ILE A 6 -8.15 -6.98 -13.66
CA ILE A 6 -7.19 -6.43 -12.69
C ILE A 6 -6.89 -4.98 -13.08
N PRO A 7 -7.13 -3.98 -12.20
CA PRO A 7 -6.82 -2.59 -12.51
C PRO A 7 -5.33 -2.41 -12.82
N LYS A 8 -5.03 -1.62 -13.86
CA LYS A 8 -3.66 -1.28 -14.25
C LYS A 8 -3.30 0.11 -13.73
N TYR A 9 -2.18 0.23 -13.04
CA TYR A 9 -1.59 1.48 -12.57
C TYR A 9 -0.28 1.72 -13.31
N ASN A 10 -0.21 2.82 -14.06
CA ASN A 10 1.04 3.26 -14.67
C ASN A 10 1.62 4.38 -13.81
N ILE A 11 2.81 4.18 -13.27
CA ILE A 11 3.49 5.15 -12.42
C ILE A 11 4.67 5.72 -13.19
N MET A 12 4.73 7.04 -13.27
CA MET A 12 5.82 7.79 -13.88
C MET A 12 6.66 8.45 -12.78
N ILE A 13 7.94 8.12 -12.74
CA ILE A 13 8.91 8.63 -11.77
C ILE A 13 10.04 9.30 -12.55
N GLY A 14 10.34 10.55 -12.22
CA GLY A 14 11.49 11.27 -12.80
C GLY A 14 12.81 10.56 -12.49
N HIS A 15 13.82 10.77 -13.35
CA HIS A 15 15.12 10.11 -13.21
C HIS A 15 15.77 10.34 -11.83
N GLU A 16 15.79 11.59 -11.36
CA GLU A 16 16.30 11.97 -10.04
C GLU A 16 15.54 11.28 -8.89
N GLY A 17 14.20 11.21 -9.00
CA GLY A 17 13.37 10.50 -8.00
C GLY A 17 13.66 9.01 -7.96
N LEU A 18 13.88 8.39 -9.13
CA LEU A 18 14.23 6.98 -9.21
C LEU A 18 15.62 6.69 -8.61
N GLU A 19 16.61 7.55 -8.88
CA GLU A 19 17.94 7.47 -8.27
C GLU A 19 17.87 7.66 -6.75
N LYS A 20 17.06 8.60 -6.26
CA LYS A 20 16.83 8.82 -4.83
C LYS A 20 16.23 7.59 -4.15
N LEU A 21 15.24 6.93 -4.78
CA LEU A 21 14.70 5.66 -4.27
C LEU A 21 15.77 4.57 -4.24
N GLN A 22 16.57 4.43 -5.30
CA GLN A 22 17.52 3.33 -5.46
C GLN A 22 18.78 3.47 -4.61
N SER A 23 19.27 4.70 -4.42
CA SER A 23 20.50 5.01 -3.67
C SER A 23 20.37 4.68 -2.18
N ASN A 24 19.19 4.90 -1.59
CA ASN A 24 18.91 4.53 -0.21
C ASN A 24 17.52 3.90 -0.09
N ILE A 25 17.49 2.56 -0.07
CA ILE A 25 16.23 1.82 0.05
C ILE A 25 15.49 2.09 1.36
N TRP A 26 16.16 2.63 2.38
CA TRP A 26 15.60 2.97 3.69
C TRP A 26 15.12 4.42 3.79
N ASN A 27 15.23 5.19 2.70
CA ASN A 27 14.67 6.53 2.66
C ASN A 27 13.14 6.46 2.78
N GLU A 28 12.59 7.34 3.61
CA GLU A 28 11.14 7.47 3.84
C GLU A 28 10.58 8.79 3.31
N GLU A 29 11.42 9.63 2.69
CA GLU A 29 10.97 10.81 1.97
C GLU A 29 10.30 10.42 0.65
N PRO A 30 9.02 10.79 0.44
CA PRO A 30 8.32 10.51 -0.81
C PRO A 30 8.96 11.21 -2.00
N VAL A 31 9.11 10.47 -3.10
CA VAL A 31 9.52 11.05 -4.38
C VAL A 31 8.30 11.45 -5.20
N PRO A 32 8.19 12.71 -5.64
CA PRO A 32 7.12 13.16 -6.52
C PRO A 32 7.05 12.29 -7.78
N SER A 33 5.86 11.80 -8.09
CA SER A 33 5.56 10.87 -9.17
C SER A 33 4.16 11.16 -9.71
N LYS A 34 3.84 10.61 -10.88
CA LYS A 34 2.48 10.65 -11.44
C LYS A 34 1.93 9.25 -11.57
N LEU A 35 0.66 9.08 -11.24
CA LEU A 35 -0.09 7.85 -11.44
C LEU A 35 -1.14 8.06 -12.52
N GLU A 36 -1.23 7.14 -13.47
CA GLU A 36 -2.32 7.07 -14.42
C GLU A 36 -3.14 5.79 -14.20
N VAL A 37 -4.46 5.96 -14.13
CA VAL A 37 -5.43 4.87 -14.01
C VAL A 37 -6.54 5.10 -15.04
N GLY A 38 -6.55 4.29 -16.10
CA GLY A 38 -7.45 4.55 -17.22
C GLY A 38 -7.11 5.88 -17.91
N ASN A 39 -8.04 6.83 -17.89
CA ASN A 39 -7.86 8.18 -18.46
C ASN A 39 -7.54 9.24 -17.39
N ASP A 40 -7.55 8.86 -16.12
CA ASP A 40 -7.34 9.79 -15.01
C ASP A 40 -5.87 9.81 -14.58
N SER A 41 -5.39 10.99 -14.20
CA SER A 41 -4.01 11.22 -13.74
C SER A 41 -4.01 11.85 -12.35
N TYR A 42 -3.09 11.41 -11.50
CA TYR A 42 -2.97 11.81 -10.11
C TYR A 42 -1.52 12.12 -9.78
N ASP A 43 -1.26 13.26 -9.14
CA ASP A 43 0.03 13.54 -8.53
C ASP A 43 0.15 12.75 -7.22
N ILE A 44 1.27 12.05 -7.05
CA ILE A 44 1.52 11.17 -5.92
C ILE A 44 2.96 11.26 -5.42
N GLY A 45 3.17 10.94 -4.15
CA GLY A 45 4.47 10.57 -3.59
C GLY A 45 4.64 9.06 -3.55
N ILE A 46 5.80 8.55 -3.93
CA ILE A 46 6.15 7.13 -3.79
C ILE A 46 7.32 6.97 -2.83
N THR A 47 7.23 6.00 -1.92
CA THR A 47 8.36 5.51 -1.11
C THR A 47 8.40 3.99 -1.14
N TYR A 48 9.55 3.40 -0.83
CA TYR A 48 9.57 1.98 -0.48
C TYR A 48 8.97 1.76 0.90
N ARG A 49 8.28 0.64 1.09
CA ARG A 49 7.67 0.29 2.39
C ARG A 49 8.15 -1.03 2.96
N GLY A 50 7.89 -1.19 4.26
CA GLY A 50 8.25 -2.37 5.05
C GLY A 50 9.69 -2.32 5.54
N ASN A 51 10.17 -3.43 6.10
CA ASN A 51 11.54 -3.53 6.61
C ASN A 51 12.37 -4.46 5.71
N HIS A 52 12.45 -5.75 6.07
CA HIS A 52 13.23 -6.73 5.31
C HIS A 52 12.84 -6.83 3.83
N ILE A 53 11.56 -6.59 3.50
CA ILE A 53 11.04 -6.67 2.13
C ILE A 53 11.63 -5.61 1.18
N ARG A 54 12.19 -4.51 1.71
CA ARG A 54 12.87 -3.48 0.90
C ARG A 54 14.09 -4.05 0.16
N LYS A 55 14.67 -5.15 0.66
CA LYS A 55 15.83 -5.81 0.05
C LYS A 55 15.48 -6.67 -1.18
N PHE A 56 14.20 -6.99 -1.39
CA PHE A 56 13.80 -7.85 -2.50
C PHE A 56 13.88 -7.15 -3.84
N ARG A 57 14.07 -7.93 -4.91
CA ARG A 57 14.11 -7.43 -6.29
C ARG A 57 12.81 -6.69 -6.63
N LYS A 58 11.67 -7.29 -6.28
CA LYS A 58 10.35 -6.69 -6.43
C LYS A 58 10.01 -5.91 -5.16
N LYS A 59 10.13 -4.58 -5.25
CA LYS A 59 9.91 -3.65 -4.14
C LYS A 59 8.42 -3.49 -3.86
N SER A 60 8.06 -3.29 -2.60
CA SER A 60 6.73 -2.81 -2.18
C SER A 60 6.78 -1.29 -1.98
N TYR A 61 5.66 -0.61 -2.21
CA TYR A 61 5.58 0.85 -2.19
C TYR A 61 4.50 1.36 -1.24
N ARG A 62 4.73 2.51 -0.61
CA ARG A 62 3.66 3.37 -0.08
C ARG A 62 3.42 4.46 -1.13
N MET A 63 2.15 4.71 -1.43
CA MET A 63 1.71 5.68 -2.41
C MET A 63 0.82 6.70 -1.71
N GLU A 64 1.26 7.94 -1.70
CA GLU A 64 0.65 9.06 -0.97
C GLU A 64 0.09 10.07 -1.96
N PHE A 65 -1.13 10.56 -1.74
CA PHE A 65 -1.77 11.57 -2.59
C PHE A 65 -1.57 12.99 -2.04
N GLY A 66 -1.03 13.13 -0.83
CA GLY A 66 -0.88 14.42 -0.12
C GLY A 66 -2.18 14.95 0.49
N GLU A 67 -3.29 14.80 -0.23
CA GLU A 67 -4.65 15.13 0.21
C GLU A 67 -5.64 13.99 -0.10
N TYR A 68 -6.92 14.16 0.27
CA TYR A 68 -7.93 13.13 0.03
C TYR A 68 -8.15 12.95 -1.47
N ASN A 69 -8.01 11.71 -1.95
CA ASN A 69 -8.30 11.36 -3.32
C ASN A 69 -9.64 10.63 -3.43
N ASP A 70 -10.56 11.16 -4.25
CA ASP A 70 -11.91 10.60 -4.40
C ASP A 70 -11.93 9.20 -5.04
N TYR A 71 -11.06 8.93 -6.01
CA TYR A 71 -11.04 7.63 -6.70
C TYR A 71 -10.54 6.49 -5.80
N PHE A 72 -9.55 6.78 -4.96
CA PHE A 72 -9.00 5.84 -3.97
C PHE A 72 -9.74 5.90 -2.63
N GLU A 73 -10.57 6.92 -2.45
CA GLU A 73 -11.19 7.34 -1.19
C GLU A 73 -10.17 7.45 -0.04
N ALA A 74 -8.92 7.83 -0.31
CA ALA A 74 -7.83 7.73 0.64
C ALA A 74 -6.78 8.84 0.44
N ARG A 75 -6.00 9.14 1.48
CA ARG A 75 -4.79 9.97 1.38
C ARG A 75 -3.53 9.16 1.07
N GLU A 76 -3.56 7.87 1.39
CA GLU A 76 -2.50 6.94 1.04
C GLU A 76 -3.03 5.51 0.87
N VAL A 77 -2.32 4.73 0.08
CA VAL A 77 -2.52 3.28 -0.03
C VAL A 77 -1.17 2.58 -0.05
N HIS A 78 -1.17 1.29 0.25
CA HIS A 78 0.04 0.48 0.22
C HIS A 78 0.00 -0.53 -0.92
N LEU A 79 1.12 -0.69 -1.63
CA LEU A 79 1.26 -1.58 -2.77
C LEU A 79 2.28 -2.67 -2.43
N ASN A 80 1.78 -3.84 -2.01
CA ASN A 80 2.62 -4.96 -1.64
C ASN A 80 2.96 -5.86 -2.82
N ALA A 81 4.25 -6.17 -2.95
CA ALA A 81 4.71 -7.16 -3.93
C ALA A 81 4.28 -8.59 -3.57
N GLU A 82 3.94 -8.84 -2.29
CA GLU A 82 3.68 -10.17 -1.71
C GLU A 82 4.76 -11.21 -2.08
N TYR A 83 6.01 -10.75 -2.22
CA TYR A 83 7.09 -11.49 -2.89
C TYR A 83 7.46 -12.82 -2.23
N CYS A 84 7.34 -12.89 -0.90
CA CYS A 84 7.60 -14.11 -0.13
C CYS A 84 6.42 -15.08 -0.11
N ASP A 85 5.25 -14.68 -0.62
CA ASP A 85 4.07 -15.53 -0.73
C ASP A 85 3.97 -16.09 -2.16
N PRO A 86 4.28 -17.37 -2.42
CA PRO A 86 4.17 -17.95 -3.75
C PRO A 86 2.76 -17.89 -4.36
N SER A 87 1.73 -17.69 -3.52
CA SER A 87 0.35 -17.60 -3.96
C SER A 87 -0.12 -16.18 -4.25
N LEU A 88 0.58 -15.16 -3.75
CA LEU A 88 0.20 -13.73 -3.79
C LEU A 88 -1.18 -13.40 -3.18
N ILE A 89 -1.81 -14.34 -2.46
CA ILE A 89 -3.19 -14.19 -1.97
C ILE A 89 -3.36 -14.40 -0.47
N ARG A 90 -2.36 -14.92 0.26
CA ARG A 90 -2.53 -15.25 1.69
C ARG A 90 -2.93 -14.04 2.51
N ASN A 91 -2.29 -12.90 2.26
CA ASN A 91 -2.58 -11.65 2.95
C ASN A 91 -4.02 -11.20 2.71
N LYS A 92 -4.43 -11.07 1.43
CA LYS A 92 -5.81 -10.73 1.07
C LYS A 92 -6.82 -11.70 1.69
N LEU A 93 -6.59 -13.00 1.55
CA LEU A 93 -7.50 -14.02 2.06
C LEU A 93 -7.67 -13.92 3.58
N ALA A 94 -6.57 -13.70 4.31
CA ALA A 94 -6.62 -13.51 5.77
C ALA A 94 -7.38 -12.24 6.15
N LEU A 95 -7.09 -11.11 5.50
CA LEU A 95 -7.75 -9.84 5.77
C LEU A 95 -9.25 -9.90 5.49
N ASP A 96 -9.64 -10.48 4.35
CA ASP A 96 -11.05 -10.68 3.97
C ASP A 96 -11.72 -11.67 4.95
N PHE A 97 -11.01 -12.71 5.39
CA PHE A 97 -11.53 -13.65 6.39
C PHE A 97 -11.81 -12.97 7.74
N PHE A 98 -10.94 -12.07 8.21
CA PHE A 98 -11.22 -11.26 9.40
C PHE A 98 -12.49 -10.41 9.24
N GLN A 99 -12.72 -9.82 8.05
CA GLN A 99 -13.95 -9.07 7.77
C GLN A 99 -15.19 -9.96 7.85
N ILE A 100 -15.12 -11.18 7.31
CA ILE A 100 -16.23 -12.16 7.37
C ILE A 100 -16.57 -12.51 8.83
N LEU A 101 -15.58 -12.56 9.72
CA LEU A 101 -15.77 -12.78 11.14
C LEU A 101 -16.26 -11.54 11.92
N GLY A 102 -16.48 -10.41 11.24
CA GLY A 102 -16.91 -9.15 11.88
C GLY A 102 -15.78 -8.36 12.53
N ILE A 103 -14.52 -8.70 12.25
CA ILE A 103 -13.34 -7.98 12.77
C ILE A 103 -12.99 -6.84 11.80
N LEU A 104 -12.72 -5.65 12.35
CA LEU A 104 -12.24 -4.51 11.56
C LEU A 104 -10.90 -4.86 10.89
N SER A 105 -10.89 -4.83 9.56
CA SER A 105 -9.75 -5.26 8.76
C SER A 105 -9.67 -4.43 7.46
N PRO A 106 -8.45 -4.08 7.00
CA PRO A 106 -8.25 -3.29 5.78
C PRO A 106 -8.76 -4.02 4.54
N LYS A 107 -9.41 -3.27 3.64
CA LYS A 107 -9.77 -3.77 2.32
C LYS A 107 -8.52 -3.91 1.45
N SER A 108 -8.57 -4.86 0.53
CA SER A 108 -7.45 -5.11 -0.39
C SER A 108 -7.91 -5.57 -1.76
N LYS A 109 -7.14 -5.23 -2.80
CA LYS A 109 -7.40 -5.66 -4.18
C LYS A 109 -6.10 -5.86 -4.95
N HIS A 110 -6.07 -6.85 -5.83
CA HIS A 110 -4.93 -7.04 -6.74
C HIS A 110 -4.94 -5.97 -7.84
N VAL A 111 -3.76 -5.46 -8.16
CA VAL A 111 -3.53 -4.46 -9.23
C VAL A 111 -2.29 -4.86 -10.02
N PHE A 112 -2.22 -4.45 -11.29
CA PHE A 112 -1.02 -4.60 -12.12
C PHE A 112 -0.28 -3.26 -12.17
N ILE A 113 1.00 -3.26 -11.83
CA ILE A 113 1.82 -2.05 -11.81
C ILE A 113 2.80 -2.04 -12.97
N GLU A 114 2.89 -0.88 -13.63
CA GLU A 114 3.93 -0.51 -14.57
C GLU A 114 4.66 0.74 -14.05
N ILE A 115 5.98 0.78 -14.10
CA ILE A 115 6.77 1.96 -13.70
C ILE A 115 7.64 2.40 -14.89
N ASN A 116 7.47 3.64 -15.35
CA ASN A 116 8.19 4.19 -16.52
C ASN A 116 8.15 3.27 -17.74
N GLY A 117 6.98 2.68 -18.05
CA GLY A 117 6.80 1.75 -19.16
C GLY A 117 7.23 0.30 -18.88
N ASN A 118 7.85 0.02 -17.73
CA ASN A 118 8.33 -1.32 -17.39
C ASN A 118 7.32 -2.07 -16.50
N PRO A 119 6.86 -3.28 -16.90
CA PRO A 119 5.90 -4.04 -16.11
C PRO A 119 6.55 -4.59 -14.84
N MET A 120 6.05 -4.16 -13.68
CA MET A 120 6.48 -4.64 -12.36
C MET A 120 5.67 -5.86 -11.90
N GLY A 121 4.51 -6.10 -12.53
CA GLY A 121 3.65 -7.26 -12.33
C GLY A 121 2.51 -7.02 -11.33
N ILE A 122 1.99 -8.10 -10.75
CA ILE A 122 0.84 -8.07 -9.81
C ILE A 122 1.26 -7.62 -8.41
N TYR A 123 0.51 -6.71 -7.83
CA TYR A 123 0.64 -6.22 -6.47
C TYR A 123 -0.68 -6.35 -5.73
N LEU A 124 -0.62 -6.39 -4.40
CA LEU A 124 -1.78 -6.24 -3.54
C LEU A 124 -1.85 -4.78 -3.06
N GLN A 125 -2.85 -4.04 -3.53
CA GLN A 125 -3.20 -2.75 -2.93
C GLN A 125 -3.92 -3.00 -1.60
N LEU A 126 -3.45 -2.37 -0.54
CA LEU A 126 -4.03 -2.39 0.80
C LEU A 126 -4.49 -0.98 1.18
N GLU A 127 -5.67 -0.91 1.80
CA GLU A 127 -6.17 0.26 2.50
C GLU A 127 -5.23 0.64 3.65
N SER A 128 -4.97 1.94 3.84
CA SER A 128 -4.30 2.43 5.05
C SER A 128 -5.29 2.43 6.22
N VAL A 129 -4.83 2.08 7.42
CA VAL A 129 -5.66 2.06 8.63
C VAL A 129 -5.48 3.38 9.37
N ASP A 130 -6.13 4.42 8.87
CA ASP A 130 -6.08 5.80 9.39
C ASP A 130 -7.48 6.30 9.82
N ASP A 131 -7.64 7.60 10.08
CA ASP A 131 -8.94 8.20 10.39
C ASP A 131 -9.97 8.01 9.27
N LEU A 132 -9.55 7.93 7.99
CA LEU A 132 -10.46 7.63 6.89
C LEU A 132 -10.95 6.17 6.93
N PHE A 133 -10.12 5.24 7.40
CA PHE A 133 -10.54 3.86 7.66
C PHE A 133 -11.71 3.78 8.65
N LEU A 134 -11.67 4.59 9.72
CA LEU A 134 -12.74 4.71 10.72
C LEU A 134 -13.99 5.39 10.10
N CYS A 135 -13.80 6.53 9.43
CA CYS A 135 -14.87 7.32 8.83
C CYS A 135 -15.69 6.50 7.81
N LYS A 136 -15.02 5.76 6.90
CA LYS A 136 -15.69 4.88 5.92
C LYS A 136 -16.55 3.79 6.53
N ARG A 137 -16.30 3.45 7.79
CA ARG A 137 -17.00 2.40 8.55
C ARG A 137 -17.98 2.99 9.56
N GLN A 138 -18.19 4.31 9.54
CA GLN A 138 -19.07 5.02 10.46
C GLN A 138 -18.71 4.76 11.93
N LEU A 139 -17.41 4.65 12.19
CA LEU A 139 -16.87 4.53 13.55
C LEU A 139 -16.57 5.92 14.10
N GLU A 140 -16.61 6.04 15.42
CA GLU A 140 -16.19 7.28 16.09
C GLU A 140 -14.72 7.57 15.82
N GLU A 141 -14.39 8.86 15.72
CA GLU A 141 -13.00 9.30 15.65
C GLU A 141 -12.25 8.90 16.92
N GLY A 142 -11.01 8.45 16.76
CA GLY A 142 -10.21 7.96 17.87
C GLY A 142 -8.78 7.68 17.47
N ALA A 143 -7.97 7.31 18.46
CA ALA A 143 -6.57 6.99 18.24
C ALA A 143 -6.40 5.62 17.58
N ILE A 144 -5.48 5.55 16.62
CA ILE A 144 -5.04 4.31 15.98
C ILE A 144 -3.56 4.15 16.28
N TYR A 145 -3.18 2.96 16.75
CA TYR A 145 -1.80 2.63 17.10
C TYR A 145 -1.34 1.45 16.26
N TYR A 146 -0.19 1.57 15.62
CA TYR A 146 0.46 0.46 14.93
C TYR A 146 1.46 -0.21 15.86
N ALA A 147 1.39 -1.54 15.96
CA ALA A 147 2.43 -2.33 16.59
C ALA A 147 3.65 -2.38 15.67
N ASP A 148 4.74 -1.71 16.06
CA ASP A 148 5.96 -1.54 15.26
C ASP A 148 7.16 -2.33 15.82
N ASP A 149 7.22 -2.53 17.13
CA ASP A 149 8.27 -3.29 17.81
C ASP A 149 7.72 -4.32 18.82
N TYR A 150 8.65 -4.95 19.56
CA TYR A 150 8.33 -6.03 20.49
C TYR A 150 7.75 -5.55 21.83
N HIS A 151 7.68 -4.24 22.08
CA HIS A 151 7.02 -3.66 23.25
C HIS A 151 5.49 -3.59 23.08
N ALA A 152 4.98 -3.69 21.85
CA ALA A 152 3.54 -3.80 21.56
C ALA A 152 2.99 -5.21 21.88
N ASN A 153 3.19 -5.68 23.12
CA ASN A 153 2.97 -7.06 23.53
C ASN A 153 1.90 -7.23 24.63
N PHE A 154 1.20 -6.15 25.00
CA PHE A 154 0.19 -6.10 26.08
C PHE A 154 0.70 -6.49 27.49
N SER A 155 2.01 -6.69 27.65
CA SER A 155 2.64 -6.98 28.94
C SER A 155 2.94 -5.68 29.68
N LEU A 156 2.87 -5.72 31.01
CA LEU A 156 3.43 -4.67 31.86
C LEU A 156 4.96 -4.71 31.90
N LEU A 157 5.55 -5.87 31.55
CA LEU A 157 6.98 -6.11 31.56
C LEU A 157 7.54 -5.98 30.15
N THR A 158 8.61 -5.19 30.05
CA THR A 158 9.45 -5.09 28.88
C THR A 158 10.49 -6.22 28.88
N PRO A 159 10.60 -7.04 27.80
CA PRO A 159 11.67 -8.02 27.65
C PRO A 159 13.06 -7.38 27.54
#